data_AF-A0A9N9E6L5-F1
#
_entry.id   AF-A0A9N9E6L5-F1
#
_cell.length_a   1.000
_cell.length_b   1.000
_cell.length_c   1.000
_cell.angle_alpha   90.00
_cell.angle_beta   90.00
_cell.angle_gamma   90.00
#
_symmetry.space_group_name_H-M   'P 1'
#
loop_
_entity.id
_entity.type
_entity.pdbx_description
1 polymer ?
#
loop_
_entity_poly.entity_id
_entity_poly.type
_entity_poly.pdbx_seq_one_letter_code
_entity_poly.pdbx_strand_id
1 'polypeptide(L)' 'MPKTCELTPFEREKIVGLSKSGHSIRNILEILGKPKSTVHDVITKYNKENCTDTALRS' A
#
# COMPACT_ATOMS: atom_id res chain seq x y z
N MET A 1 -12.78 -15.83 -13.09
CA MET A 1 -11.93 -15.86 -11.87
C MET A 1 -11.09 -14.61 -11.84
N PRO A 2 -11.22 -13.72 -10.82
CA PRO A 2 -10.20 -12.71 -10.63
C PRO A 2 -8.93 -13.43 -10.18
N LYS A 3 -7.88 -13.36 -11.00
CA LYS A 3 -6.54 -13.78 -10.59
C LYS A 3 -6.12 -12.83 -9.47
N THR A 4 -6.32 -13.23 -8.22
CA THR A 4 -5.72 -12.56 -7.07
C THR A 4 -4.21 -12.78 -7.19
N CYS A 5 -3.53 -11.93 -7.95
CA CYS A 5 -2.09 -11.81 -7.86
C CYS A 5 -1.80 -11.31 -6.45
N GLU A 6 -1.54 -12.23 -5.54
CA GLU A 6 -1.12 -11.89 -4.18
C GLU A 6 0.15 -11.06 -4.28
N LEU A 7 0.06 -9.81 -3.80
CA LEU A 7 1.22 -8.95 -3.71
C LEU A 7 2.24 -9.56 -2.77
N THR A 8 3.47 -9.67 -3.25
CA THR A 8 4.60 -10.06 -2.42
C THR A 8 4.82 -9.01 -1.32
N PRO A 9 5.40 -9.40 -0.16
CA PRO A 9 5.72 -8.45 0.90
C PRO A 9 6.59 -7.28 0.40
N PHE A 10 7.52 -7.54 -0.52
CA PHE A 10 8.34 -6.51 -1.16
C PHE A 10 7.51 -5.49 -1.96
N GLU A 11 6.53 -5.95 -2.73
CA GLU A 11 5.64 -5.04 -3.47
C GLU A 11 4.79 -4.19 -2.53
N ARG A 12 4.33 -4.76 -1.41
CA ARG A 12 3.57 -4.03 -0.39
C ARG A 12 4.42 -2.96 0.27
N GLU A 13 5.64 -3.29 0.68
CA GLU A 13 6.58 -2.32 1.25
C GLU A 13 6.91 -1.21 0.26
N LYS A 14 7.08 -1.53 -1.02
CA LYS A 14 7.37 -0.53 -2.05
C LYS A 14 6.20 0.45 -2.25
N ILE A 15 4.96 -0.03 -2.24
CA ILE A 15 3.76 0.81 -2.28
C ILE A 15 3.70 1.74 -1.06
N VAL A 16 3.90 1.18 0.13
CA VAL A 16 3.88 1.94 1.39
C VAL A 16 5.01 2.98 1.41
N GLY A 17 6.22 2.61 1.01
CA GLY A 17 7.36 3.51 0.92
C GLY A 17 7.11 4.70 0.00
N LEU A 18 6.57 4.44 -1.20
CA LEU A 18 6.21 5.51 -2.13
C LEU A 18 5.08 6.40 -1.58
N SER A 19 4.08 5.81 -0.93
CA SER A 19 3.00 6.59 -0.27
C SER A 19 3.54 7.48 0.85
N LYS A 20 4.50 6.99 1.65
CA LYS A 20 5.13 7.77 2.74
C LYS A 20 6.02 8.89 2.22
N SER A 21 6.62 8.74 1.04
CA SER A 21 7.36 9.82 0.35
C SER A 21 6.47 10.89 -0.29
N GLY A 22 5.14 10.79 -0.15
CA GLY A 22 4.19 11.78 -0.67
C GLY A 22 3.76 11.56 -2.12
N HIS A 23 4.08 10.41 -2.72
CA HIS A 23 3.56 10.09 -4.05
C HIS A 23 2.06 9.83 -4.00
N SER A 24 1.35 10.37 -5.00
CA SER A 24 -0.07 10.09 -5.21
C SER A 24 -0.28 8.63 -5.66
N ILE A 25 -1.47 8.08 -5.40
CA ILE A 25 -1.86 6.73 -5.87
C ILE A 25 -1.63 6.59 -7.38
N ARG A 26 -1.87 7.66 -8.14
CA ARG A 26 -1.68 7.68 -9.60
C ARG A 26 -0.21 7.58 -10.01
N ASN A 27 0.70 8.22 -9.29
CA ASN A 27 2.12 8.04 -9.56
C ASN A 27 2.56 6.62 -9.19
N ILE A 28 2.06 6.07 -8.09
CA ILE A 28 2.42 4.73 -7.61
C ILE A 28 1.97 3.64 -8.59
N LEU A 29 0.75 3.74 -9.15
CA LEU A 29 0.27 2.79 -10.14
C LEU A 29 1.05 2.88 -11.46
N GLU A 30 1.50 4.07 -11.86
CA GLU A 30 2.33 4.25 -13.05
C GLU A 30 3.75 3.69 -12.85
N ILE A 31 4.34 3.89 -11.67
CA ILE A 31 5.67 3.38 -11.31
C ILE A 31 5.68 1.85 -11.18
N LEU A 32 4.65 1.26 -10.57
CA LEU A 32 4.61 -0.17 -10.26
C LEU A 32 3.82 -1.00 -11.26
N GLY A 33 3.09 -0.37 -12.18
CA GLY A 33 2.20 -1.05 -13.13
C GLY A 33 1.08 -1.86 -12.45
N LYS A 34 0.67 -1.46 -11.23
CA LYS A 34 -0.32 -2.20 -10.43
C LYS A 34 -1.71 -1.58 -10.55
N PRO A 35 -2.78 -2.37 -10.37
CA PRO A 35 -4.14 -1.84 -10.36
C PRO A 35 -4.33 -0.81 -9.24
N LYS A 36 -5.11 0.24 -9.52
CA LYS A 36 -5.47 1.27 -8.54
C LYS A 36 -6.08 0.66 -7.27
N SER A 37 -6.97 -0.32 -7.42
CA SER A 37 -7.62 -1.01 -6.29
C SER A 37 -6.59 -1.65 -5.37
N THR A 38 -5.61 -2.34 -5.94
CA THR A 38 -4.53 -2.98 -5.19
C THR A 38 -3.68 -1.98 -4.42
N VAL A 39 -3.28 -0.88 -5.05
CA VAL A 39 -2.49 0.18 -4.39
C VAL A 39 -3.31 0.81 -3.25
N HIS A 40 -4.58 1.10 -3.51
CA HIS A 40 -5.49 1.66 -2.52
C HIS A 40 -5.67 0.72 -1.32
N ASP A 41 -5.96 -0.57 -1.55
CA ASP A 41 -6.14 -1.56 -0.48
C ASP A 41 -4.91 -1.70 0.40
N VAL A 42 -3.71 -1.70 -0.19
CA VAL A 42 -2.45 -1.77 0.57
C VAL A 42 -2.28 -0.53 1.45
N ILE A 43 -2.51 0.67 0.91
CA ILE A 43 -2.38 1.93 1.67
C ILE A 43 -3.43 2.00 2.77
N THR A 44 -4.68 1.65 2.48
CA THR A 44 -5.77 1.63 3.47
C THR A 44 -5.47 0.63 4.59
N LYS A 45 -5.00 -0.58 4.24
CA LYS A 45 -4.63 -1.60 5.23
C LYS A 45 -3.45 -1.11 6.09
N TYR A 46 -2.41 -0.57 5.47
CA TYR A 46 -1.26 0.01 6.18
C TYR A 46 -1.70 1.12 7.14
N ASN A 47 -2.51 2.08 6.69
CA ASN A 47 -3.01 3.16 7.54
C ASN A 47 -3.85 2.62 8.70
N LYS A 48 -4.70 1.62 8.46
CA LYS A 48 -5.50 0.98 9.52
C LYS A 48 -4.62 0.31 10.57
N GLU A 49 -3.60 -0.44 10.15
CA GLU A 49 -2.66 -1.12 11.03
C GLU A 49 -1.77 -0.13 11.79
N ASN A 50 -1.30 0.94 11.14
CA ASN A 50 -0.45 1.96 11.79
C ASN A 50 -1.27 2.88 12.72
N CYS A 51 -2.53 3.18 12.40
CA CYS A 51 -3.42 3.90 13.33
C CYS A 51 -3.66 3.10 14.62
N THR A 52 -3.67 1.77 14.57
CA THR A 52 -3.75 0.93 15.76
C THR A 52 -2.42 0.80 16.50
N ASP A 53 -1.28 0.76 15.78
CA ASP A 53 0.06 0.65 16.40
C ASP A 53 0.52 1.96 17.07
N THR A 54 0.06 3.12 16.59
CA THR A 54 0.39 4.41 17.22
C THR A 54 -0.24 4.54 18.63
N ALA A 55 -1.21 3.69 18.97
CA ALA A 55 -1.85 3.63 20.29
C ALA A 55 -1.15 2.69 21.29
N LEU A 56 -0.11 1.93 20.89
CA LEU A 56 0.67 1.06 21.79
C LEU A 56 2.13 1.51 21.89
N ARG A 57 2.33 2.79 22.20
CA ARG A 57 3.55 3.28 22.85
C ARG A 57 3.16 3.99 24.13
N SER A 58 2.76 3.23 25.15
CA SER A 58 2.72 3.65 26.55
C SER A 58 3.18 2.53 27.45
#